data_AF-A0A534Q428-F1
#
_entry.id   AF-A0A534Q428-F1
#
_cell.length_a   1.000
_cell.length_b   1.000
_cell.length_c   1.000
_cell.angle_alpha   90.00
_cell.angle_beta   90.00
_cell.angle_gamma   90.00
#
_symmetry.space_group_name_H-M   'P 1'
#
loop_
_entity.id
_entity.type
_entity.pdbx_description
1 polymer ?
#
loop_
_entity_poly.entity_id
_entity_poly.type
_entity_poly.pdbx_seq_one_letter_code
_entity_poly.pdbx_strand_id
1 'polypeptide(L)'
;MDPIAAAAWLEGAAVYAFDALKRELIAHGAPGSLIERARSAQQDERRHHCTMSALAARFGAAVQPVELEPVGIRPLFDVALENAVEGCVRETWGAAVAAYQGECATDRAVRRAMRSIAEDEAEHAALGWAVDAWARSRLSPEEGERLTAARAKACEDVFAQEDAPLELLGLPDAAARTRMFAALRPIWIA
;
A
#
# COMPACT_ATOMS: atom_id res chain seq x y z
N MET A 1 -8.45 9.61 -14.49
CA MET A 1 -7.14 10.19 -14.13
C MET A 1 -6.10 9.45 -14.94
N ASP A 2 -5.06 10.11 -15.41
CA ASP A 2 -3.93 9.40 -16.05
C ASP A 2 -3.33 8.39 -15.03
N PRO A 3 -3.02 7.13 -15.40
CA PRO A 3 -2.54 6.13 -14.46
C PRO A 3 -1.27 6.51 -13.71
N ILE A 4 -0.33 7.25 -14.31
CA ILE A 4 0.86 7.69 -13.55
C ILE A 4 0.56 8.84 -12.60
N ALA A 5 -0.40 9.71 -12.96
CA ALA A 5 -0.90 10.72 -12.03
C ALA A 5 -1.72 10.10 -10.88
N ALA A 6 -2.47 9.03 -11.16
CA ALA A 6 -3.21 8.28 -10.15
C ALA A 6 -2.26 7.59 -9.18
N ALA A 7 -1.21 6.93 -9.67
CA ALA A 7 -0.16 6.36 -8.83
C ALA A 7 0.48 7.44 -7.96
N ALA A 8 0.93 8.56 -8.56
CA ALA A 8 1.53 9.67 -7.80
C ALA A 8 0.59 10.24 -6.72
N TRP A 9 -0.71 10.32 -7.00
CA TRP A 9 -1.71 10.76 -6.03
C TRP A 9 -1.86 9.77 -4.88
N LEU A 10 -1.85 8.45 -5.16
CA LEU A 10 -1.92 7.40 -4.14
C LEU A 10 -0.72 7.45 -3.18
N GLU A 11 0.51 7.58 -3.69
CA GLU A 11 1.70 7.78 -2.84
C GLU A 11 1.52 9.00 -1.90
N GLY A 12 0.97 10.09 -2.45
CA GLY A 12 0.72 11.30 -1.68
C GLY A 12 -0.34 11.10 -0.59
N ALA A 13 -1.38 10.31 -0.87
CA ALA A 13 -2.40 9.93 0.10
C ALA A 13 -1.83 9.02 1.20
N ALA A 14 -0.93 8.09 0.84
CA ALA A 14 -0.28 7.18 1.76
C ALA A 14 0.59 7.91 2.81
N VAL A 15 1.18 9.07 2.46
CA VAL A 15 1.86 9.94 3.45
C VAL A 15 0.94 10.30 4.63
N TYR A 16 -0.33 10.59 4.36
CA TYR A 16 -1.30 10.92 5.41
C TYR A 16 -1.80 9.68 6.14
N ALA A 17 -1.98 8.57 5.43
CA ALA A 17 -2.36 7.28 6.02
C ALA A 17 -1.32 6.81 7.05
N PHE A 18 -0.03 6.82 6.71
CA PHE A 18 1.03 6.46 7.67
C PHE A 18 1.19 7.49 8.80
N ASP A 19 0.90 8.77 8.58
CA ASP A 19 0.86 9.76 9.67
C ASP A 19 -0.25 9.45 10.67
N ALA A 20 -1.44 9.15 10.17
CA ALA A 20 -2.59 8.76 10.96
C ALA A 20 -2.31 7.45 11.73
N LEU A 21 -1.83 6.42 11.03
CA LEU A 21 -1.46 5.14 11.64
C LEU A 21 -0.44 5.34 12.76
N LYS A 22 0.62 6.11 12.54
CA LYS A 22 1.62 6.42 13.58
C LYS A 22 0.96 7.07 14.82
N ARG A 23 0.09 8.06 14.63
CA ARG A 23 -0.61 8.75 15.72
C ARG A 23 -1.54 7.80 16.49
N GLU A 24 -2.24 6.92 15.77
CA GLU A 24 -3.15 5.94 16.34
C GLU A 24 -2.39 4.83 17.09
N LEU A 25 -1.28 4.34 16.56
CA LEU A 25 -0.37 3.41 17.23
C LEU A 25 0.15 3.98 18.55
N ILE A 26 0.53 5.26 18.57
CA ILE A 26 0.93 5.96 19.80
C ILE A 26 -0.23 5.98 20.80
N ALA A 27 -1.42 6.41 20.36
CA ALA A 27 -2.58 6.57 21.24
C ALA A 27 -3.05 5.23 21.84
N HIS A 28 -2.92 4.13 21.10
CA HIS A 28 -3.27 2.78 21.55
C HIS A 28 -2.12 2.06 22.28
N GLY A 29 -0.97 2.70 22.47
CA GLY A 29 0.16 2.12 23.21
C GLY A 29 0.80 0.92 22.50
N ALA A 30 1.02 1.05 21.19
CA ALA A 30 1.80 0.10 20.40
C ALA A 30 3.30 0.13 20.78
N PRO A 31 4.05 -0.96 20.52
CA PRO A 31 5.49 -0.97 20.68
C PRO A 31 6.17 0.14 19.89
N GLY A 32 7.23 0.73 20.46
CA GLY A 32 8.00 1.80 19.81
C GLY A 32 8.55 1.41 18.44
N SER A 33 8.86 0.13 18.23
CA SER A 33 9.32 -0.38 16.92
C SER A 33 8.26 -0.24 15.82
N LEU A 34 6.96 -0.42 16.10
CA LEU A 34 5.89 -0.22 15.11
C LEU A 34 5.71 1.26 14.79
N ILE A 35 5.84 2.12 15.80
CA ILE A 35 5.73 3.58 15.64
C ILE A 35 6.87 4.11 14.76
N GLU A 36 8.10 3.65 14.97
CA GLU A 36 9.25 4.05 14.15
C GLU A 36 9.14 3.51 12.71
N ARG A 37 8.66 2.28 12.52
CA ARG A 37 8.40 1.74 11.18
C ARG A 37 7.32 2.54 10.44
N ALA A 38 6.22 2.92 11.09
CA ALA A 38 5.19 3.79 10.50
C ALA A 38 5.75 5.18 10.14
N ARG A 39 6.66 5.73 10.97
CA ARG A 39 7.36 6.97 10.64
C ARG A 39 8.32 6.80 9.44
N SER A 40 8.98 5.65 9.32
CA SER A 40 9.82 5.34 8.16
C SER A 40 8.96 5.27 6.90
N ALA A 41 7.89 4.50 6.92
CA ALA A 41 6.96 4.36 5.79
C ALA A 41 6.42 5.71 5.34
N GLN A 42 6.00 6.58 6.27
CA GLN A 42 5.61 7.95 5.94
C GLN A 42 6.69 8.75 5.17
N GLN A 43 7.97 8.56 5.51
CA GLN A 43 9.07 9.24 4.82
C GLN A 43 9.34 8.62 3.45
N ASP A 44 9.17 7.31 3.32
CA ASP A 44 9.27 6.58 2.06
C ASP A 44 8.20 7.11 1.08
N GLU A 45 6.95 7.22 1.54
CA GLU A 45 5.84 7.77 0.76
C GLU A 45 6.07 9.21 0.26
N ARG A 46 6.75 10.03 1.06
CA ARG A 46 7.13 11.39 0.60
C ARG A 46 8.12 11.31 -0.57
N ARG A 47 9.07 10.36 -0.52
CA ARG A 47 10.02 10.14 -1.62
C ARG A 47 9.32 9.54 -2.83
N HIS A 48 8.40 8.58 -2.62
CA HIS A 48 7.62 7.95 -3.68
C HIS A 48 6.76 8.98 -4.39
N HIS A 49 5.99 9.77 -3.65
CA HIS A 49 5.16 10.85 -4.18
C HIS A 49 5.96 11.85 -5.00
N CYS A 50 7.13 12.30 -4.52
CA CYS A 50 8.01 13.18 -5.29
C CYS A 50 8.51 12.52 -6.59
N THR A 51 8.93 11.25 -6.52
CA THR A 51 9.43 10.49 -7.67
C THR A 51 8.34 10.30 -8.71
N MET A 52 7.16 9.85 -8.29
CA MET A 52 6.01 9.60 -9.14
C MET A 52 5.44 10.88 -9.73
N SER A 53 5.41 11.97 -8.97
CA SER A 53 5.01 13.28 -9.49
C SER A 53 5.96 13.80 -10.56
N ALA A 54 7.28 13.58 -10.40
CA ALA A 54 8.26 13.95 -11.41
C ALA A 54 8.11 13.12 -12.70
N LEU A 55 7.81 11.82 -12.57
CA LEU A 55 7.51 10.97 -13.72
C LEU A 55 6.19 11.39 -14.40
N ALA A 56 5.15 11.68 -13.62
CA ALA A 56 3.88 12.17 -14.15
C ALA A 56 4.07 13.46 -14.97
N ALA A 57 4.80 14.43 -14.41
CA ALA A 57 5.13 15.68 -15.12
C ALA A 57 5.93 15.43 -16.41
N ARG A 58 6.89 14.49 -16.40
CA ARG A 58 7.65 14.09 -17.60
C ARG A 58 6.76 13.52 -18.70
N PHE A 59 5.70 12.79 -18.34
CA PHE A 59 4.73 12.25 -19.29
C PHE A 59 3.57 13.21 -19.60
N GLY A 60 3.64 14.46 -19.11
CA GLY A 60 2.62 15.47 -19.36
C GLY A 60 1.34 15.30 -18.55
N ALA A 61 1.36 14.46 -17.52
CA ALA A 61 0.24 14.23 -16.62
C ALA A 61 0.31 15.16 -15.40
N ALA A 62 -0.82 15.77 -15.04
CA ALA A 62 -0.93 16.64 -13.88
C ALA A 62 -1.43 15.85 -12.66
N VAL A 63 -0.66 15.87 -11.57
CA VAL A 63 -1.04 15.28 -10.29
C VAL A 63 -1.92 16.28 -9.55
N GLN A 64 -3.10 15.85 -9.11
CA GLN A 64 -3.97 16.69 -8.29
C GLN A 64 -3.41 16.81 -6.87
N PRO A 65 -3.67 17.92 -6.16
CA PRO A 65 -3.36 18.01 -4.74
C PRO A 65 -4.06 16.88 -3.95
N VAL A 66 -3.38 16.39 -2.91
CA VAL A 66 -3.99 15.47 -1.94
C VAL A 66 -4.62 16.32 -0.86
N GLU A 67 -5.95 16.34 -0.84
CA GLU A 67 -6.75 17.00 0.18
C GLU A 67 -7.43 15.93 1.03
N LEU A 68 -6.97 15.76 2.27
CA LEU A 68 -7.54 14.81 3.22
C LEU A 68 -7.83 15.54 4.52
N GLU A 69 -9.03 15.31 5.04
CA GLU A 69 -9.42 15.84 6.35
C GLU A 69 -8.65 15.11 7.46
N PRO A 70 -8.14 15.84 8.47
CA PRO A 70 -7.49 15.21 9.60
C PRO A 70 -8.45 14.27 10.33
N VAL A 71 -8.13 12.98 10.33
CA VAL A 71 -8.89 11.99 11.08
C VAL A 71 -8.49 12.08 12.57
N GLY A 72 -9.50 12.03 13.45
CA GLY A 72 -9.28 11.86 14.89
C GLY A 72 -8.68 10.50 15.22
N ILE A 73 -8.35 10.25 16.49
CA ILE A 73 -7.91 8.90 16.91
C ILE A 73 -9.11 7.97 16.91
N ARG A 74 -9.10 6.94 16.05
CA ARG A 74 -10.17 5.96 15.96
C ARG A 74 -10.02 4.85 17.01
N PRO A 75 -11.10 4.10 17.33
CA PRO A 75 -11.01 2.85 18.07
C PRO A 75 -10.00 1.87 17.45
N LEU A 76 -9.30 1.09 18.28
CA LEU A 76 -8.27 0.14 17.81
C LEU A 76 -8.81 -0.84 16.75
N PHE A 77 -10.06 -1.29 16.90
CA PHE A 77 -10.69 -2.16 15.92
C PHE A 77 -10.78 -1.52 14.54
N ASP A 78 -11.15 -0.25 14.44
CA ASP A 78 -11.29 0.44 13.15
C ASP A 78 -9.93 0.64 12.48
N VAL A 79 -8.89 0.94 13.27
CA VAL A 79 -7.50 1.01 12.79
C VAL A 79 -7.03 -0.34 12.28
N ALA A 80 -7.31 -1.42 13.03
CA ALA A 80 -6.95 -2.78 12.64
C ALA A 80 -7.70 -3.24 11.38
N LEU A 81 -8.96 -2.82 11.23
CA LEU A 81 -9.80 -3.12 10.07
C LEU A 81 -9.24 -2.47 8.80
N GLU A 82 -8.88 -1.19 8.88
CA GLU A 82 -8.21 -0.50 7.77
C GLU A 82 -6.86 -1.13 7.46
N ASN A 83 -6.05 -1.42 8.47
CA ASN A 83 -4.75 -2.08 8.30
C ASN A 83 -4.87 -3.47 7.65
N ALA A 84 -5.91 -4.24 7.95
CA ALA A 84 -6.15 -5.55 7.34
C ALA A 84 -6.41 -5.45 5.82
N VAL A 85 -6.98 -4.33 5.36
CA VAL A 85 -7.27 -4.07 3.94
C VAL A 85 -6.09 -3.38 3.28
N GLU A 86 -5.70 -2.21 3.77
CA GLU A 86 -4.68 -1.36 3.14
C GLU A 86 -3.29 -1.93 3.42
N GLY A 87 -2.89 -2.03 4.69
CA GLY A 87 -1.56 -2.49 5.12
C GLY A 87 -1.23 -3.92 4.72
N CYS A 88 -2.12 -4.88 4.98
CA CYS A 88 -1.84 -6.29 4.71
C CYS A 88 -2.06 -6.66 3.24
N VAL A 89 -3.12 -6.16 2.59
CA VAL A 89 -3.47 -6.58 1.22
C VAL A 89 -2.92 -5.62 0.19
N ARG A 90 -3.24 -4.33 0.28
CA ARG A 90 -2.89 -3.39 -0.77
C ARG A 90 -1.40 -3.11 -0.84
N GLU A 91 -0.69 -2.96 0.27
CA GLU A 91 0.77 -2.81 0.23
C GLU A 91 1.45 -4.06 -0.36
N THR A 92 0.97 -5.26 0.01
CA THR A 92 1.50 -6.51 -0.57
C THR A 92 1.28 -6.57 -2.09
N TRP A 93 0.10 -6.13 -2.56
CA TRP A 93 -0.19 -6.07 -3.99
C TRP A 93 0.62 -4.99 -4.69
N GLY A 94 0.71 -3.79 -4.10
CA GLY A 94 1.49 -2.65 -4.57
C GLY A 94 2.96 -3.00 -4.74
N ALA A 95 3.58 -3.62 -3.73
CA ALA A 95 4.94 -4.12 -3.79
C ALA A 95 5.18 -5.06 -4.97
N ALA A 96 4.24 -5.99 -5.22
CA ALA A 96 4.35 -6.93 -6.34
C ALA A 96 4.18 -6.24 -7.70
N VAL A 97 3.27 -5.28 -7.81
CA VAL A 97 3.10 -4.45 -9.02
C VAL A 97 4.35 -3.62 -9.28
N ALA A 98 4.88 -2.93 -8.27
CA ALA A 98 6.12 -2.17 -8.38
C ALA A 98 7.31 -3.07 -8.77
N ALA A 99 7.44 -4.25 -8.18
CA ALA A 99 8.49 -5.21 -8.54
C ALA A 99 8.37 -5.64 -10.01
N TYR A 100 7.14 -5.93 -10.48
CA TYR A 100 6.88 -6.27 -11.87
C TYR A 100 7.23 -5.12 -12.82
N GLN A 101 6.80 -3.89 -12.51
CA GLN A 101 7.12 -2.71 -13.31
C GLN A 101 8.64 -2.42 -13.32
N GLY A 102 9.33 -2.69 -12.21
CA GLY A 102 10.78 -2.59 -12.09
C GLY A 102 11.55 -3.45 -13.10
N GLU A 103 10.97 -4.59 -13.48
CA GLU A 103 11.54 -5.50 -14.47
C GLU A 103 10.99 -5.28 -15.88
N CYS A 104 9.70 -4.98 -16.01
CA CYS A 104 8.98 -5.03 -17.28
C CYS A 104 8.72 -3.68 -17.94
N ALA A 105 8.80 -2.55 -17.22
CA ALA A 105 8.53 -1.24 -17.84
C ALA A 105 9.51 -0.95 -18.97
N THR A 106 9.05 -0.33 -20.06
CA THR A 106 9.91 -0.02 -21.22
C THR A 106 10.75 1.24 -20.99
N ASP A 107 10.22 2.22 -20.24
CA ASP A 107 10.95 3.42 -19.85
C ASP A 107 11.98 3.13 -18.72
N ARG A 108 13.22 3.58 -18.93
CA ARG A 108 14.34 3.33 -17.99
C ARG A 108 14.15 4.02 -16.63
N ALA A 109 13.56 5.21 -16.62
CA ALA A 109 13.34 5.98 -15.40
C ALA A 109 12.23 5.33 -14.56
N VAL A 110 11.17 4.86 -15.21
CA VAL A 110 10.09 4.08 -14.56
C VAL A 110 10.66 2.82 -13.92
N ARG A 111 11.39 1.98 -14.67
CA ARG A 111 12.01 0.76 -14.09
C ARG A 111 12.86 1.04 -12.85
N ARG A 112 13.72 2.07 -12.92
CA ARG A 112 14.59 2.42 -11.80
C ARG A 112 13.79 2.87 -10.58
N ALA A 113 12.77 3.70 -10.77
CA ALA A 113 11.92 4.16 -9.68
C ALA A 113 11.16 2.99 -9.05
N MET A 114 10.52 2.16 -9.87
CA MET A 114 9.69 1.05 -9.41
C MET A 114 10.49 -0.04 -8.68
N ARG A 115 11.74 -0.29 -9.05
CA ARG A 115 12.62 -1.19 -8.28
C ARG A 115 12.90 -0.68 -6.87
N SER A 116 13.15 0.62 -6.72
CA SER A 116 13.38 1.21 -5.40
C SER A 116 12.11 1.20 -4.57
N ILE A 117 10.99 1.58 -5.17
CA ILE A 117 9.68 1.61 -4.51
C ILE A 117 9.31 0.20 -4.05
N ALA A 118 9.48 -0.83 -4.90
CA ALA A 118 9.15 -2.20 -4.53
C ALA A 118 9.83 -2.73 -3.26
N GLU A 119 11.06 -2.30 -2.97
CA GLU A 119 11.78 -2.66 -1.74
C GLU A 119 11.14 -1.99 -0.51
N ASP A 120 10.83 -0.69 -0.62
CA ASP A 120 10.18 0.09 0.44
C ASP A 120 8.75 -0.45 0.69
N GLU A 121 7.97 -0.70 -0.36
CA GLU A 121 6.61 -1.27 -0.28
C GLU A 121 6.56 -2.66 0.36
N ALA A 122 7.58 -3.49 0.13
CA ALA A 122 7.67 -4.80 0.78
C ALA A 122 7.84 -4.66 2.31
N GLU A 123 8.58 -3.65 2.77
CA GLU A 123 8.69 -3.33 4.20
C GLU A 123 7.36 -2.76 4.75
N HIS A 124 6.61 -2.00 3.96
CA HIS A 124 5.29 -1.48 4.35
C HIS A 124 4.27 -2.60 4.51
N ALA A 125 4.25 -3.55 3.58
CA ALA A 125 3.46 -4.78 3.72
C ALA A 125 3.85 -5.54 5.00
N ALA A 126 5.16 -5.70 5.26
CA ALA A 126 5.65 -6.33 6.49
C ALA A 126 5.26 -5.55 7.75
N LEU A 127 5.11 -4.22 7.67
CA LEU A 127 4.59 -3.40 8.77
C LEU A 127 3.11 -3.68 8.99
N GLY A 128 2.31 -3.74 7.92
CA GLY A 128 0.88 -4.08 7.99
C GLY A 128 0.65 -5.38 8.75
N TRP A 129 1.41 -6.43 8.44
CA TRP A 129 1.33 -7.72 9.14
C TRP A 129 1.74 -7.64 10.62
N ALA A 130 2.75 -6.85 10.96
CA ALA A 130 3.17 -6.68 12.34
C ALA A 130 2.15 -5.88 13.17
N VAL A 131 1.49 -4.89 12.56
CA VAL A 131 0.37 -4.16 13.18
C VAL A 131 -0.83 -5.07 13.38
N ASP A 132 -1.19 -5.91 12.39
CA ASP A 132 -2.29 -6.89 12.50
C ASP A 132 -2.05 -7.86 13.65
N ALA A 133 -0.85 -8.45 13.74
CA ALA A 133 -0.49 -9.37 14.82
C ALA A 133 -0.55 -8.70 16.21
N TRP A 134 -0.05 -7.47 16.32
CA TRP A 134 -0.13 -6.71 17.58
C TRP A 134 -1.58 -6.37 17.95
N ALA A 135 -2.38 -5.88 17.01
CA ALA A 135 -3.78 -5.51 17.25
C ALA A 135 -4.60 -6.73 17.66
N ARG A 136 -4.45 -7.88 16.98
CA ARG A 136 -5.14 -9.13 17.31
C ARG A 136 -4.89 -9.61 18.74
N SER A 137 -3.71 -9.35 19.31
CA SER A 137 -3.43 -9.69 20.72
C SER A 137 -4.28 -8.92 21.74
N ARG A 138 -5.00 -7.88 21.29
CA ARG A 138 -5.81 -6.96 22.10
C ARG A 138 -7.28 -6.92 21.69
N LEU A 139 -7.65 -7.65 20.64
CA LEU A 139 -9.01 -7.72 20.13
C LEU A 139 -9.69 -9.02 20.59
N SER A 140 -11.02 -9.00 20.60
CA SER A 140 -11.81 -10.21 20.82
C SER A 140 -11.69 -11.19 19.63
N PRO A 141 -11.99 -12.48 19.84
CA PRO A 141 -12.04 -13.44 18.73
C PRO A 141 -12.99 -13.04 17.60
N GLU A 142 -14.17 -12.48 17.93
CA GLU A 142 -15.15 -12.01 16.95
C GLU A 142 -14.61 -10.86 16.09
N GLU A 143 -13.94 -9.89 16.71
CA GLU A 143 -13.24 -8.83 15.98
C GLU A 143 -12.15 -9.41 15.08
N GLY A 144 -11.38 -10.40 15.58
CA GLY A 144 -10.38 -11.12 14.80
C GLY A 144 -10.95 -11.82 13.55
N GLU A 145 -12.13 -12.43 13.66
CA GLU A 145 -12.84 -13.03 12.51
C GLU A 145 -13.26 -11.97 11.49
N ARG A 146 -13.74 -10.81 11.95
CA ARG A 146 -14.09 -9.68 11.08
C ARG A 146 -12.88 -9.14 10.31
N LEU A 147 -11.71 -9.06 10.95
CA LEU A 147 -10.47 -8.67 10.28
C LEU A 147 -10.10 -9.68 9.18
N THR A 148 -10.21 -10.98 9.46
CA THR A 148 -9.94 -12.04 8.48
C THR A 148 -10.90 -11.97 7.30
N ALA A 149 -12.19 -11.72 7.55
CA ALA A 149 -13.18 -11.54 6.49
C ALA A 149 -12.91 -10.31 5.63
N ALA A 150 -12.54 -9.18 6.25
CA ALA A 150 -12.18 -7.95 5.54
C ALA A 150 -10.95 -8.16 4.64
N ARG A 151 -9.91 -8.84 5.15
CA ARG A 151 -8.72 -9.19 4.38
C ARG A 151 -9.05 -10.09 3.19
N ALA A 152 -9.85 -11.14 3.41
CA ALA A 152 -10.28 -12.05 2.34
C ALA A 152 -11.03 -11.30 1.23
N LYS A 153 -11.97 -10.43 1.61
CA LYS A 153 -12.68 -9.56 0.67
C LYS A 153 -11.74 -8.63 -0.09
N ALA A 154 -10.81 -7.97 0.61
CA ALA A 154 -9.84 -7.09 -0.02
C ALA A 154 -8.97 -7.82 -1.04
N CYS A 155 -8.61 -9.08 -0.80
CA CYS A 155 -7.88 -9.91 -1.77
C CYS A 155 -8.67 -10.07 -3.07
N GLU A 156 -9.97 -10.36 -2.97
CA GLU A 156 -10.84 -10.47 -4.14
C GLU A 156 -10.97 -9.14 -4.87
N ASP A 157 -11.11 -8.04 -4.12
CA ASP A 157 -11.26 -6.69 -4.67
C ASP A 157 -10.00 -6.25 -5.43
N VAL A 158 -8.78 -6.47 -4.90
CA VAL A 158 -7.53 -6.12 -5.62
C VAL A 158 -7.33 -6.95 -6.89
N PHE A 159 -7.78 -8.20 -6.88
CA PHE A 159 -7.70 -9.05 -8.07
C PHE A 159 -8.66 -8.57 -9.16
N ALA A 160 -9.90 -8.25 -8.77
CA ALA A 160 -10.96 -7.78 -9.66
C ALA A 160 -10.70 -6.38 -10.22
N GLN A 161 -9.87 -5.57 -9.55
CA GLN A 161 -9.50 -4.25 -10.03
C GLN A 161 -8.62 -4.36 -11.29
N GLU A 162 -9.19 -4.12 -12.47
CA GLU A 162 -8.42 -4.04 -13.71
C GLU A 162 -7.77 -2.68 -13.87
N ASP A 163 -6.44 -2.65 -14.00
CA ASP A 163 -5.73 -1.46 -14.41
C ASP A 163 -5.67 -1.41 -15.95
N ALA A 164 -6.04 -0.27 -16.54
CA ALA A 164 -5.92 -0.09 -17.98
C ALA A 164 -4.43 -0.21 -18.37
N PRO A 165 -4.06 -1.17 -19.25
CA PRO A 165 -2.65 -1.43 -19.53
C PRO A 165 -2.03 -0.23 -20.26
N LEU A 166 -0.91 0.25 -19.70
CA LEU A 166 -0.01 1.21 -20.33
C LEU A 166 1.35 0.54 -20.45
N GLU A 167 1.69 0.12 -21.68
CA GLU A 167 2.93 -0.58 -22.00
C GLU A 167 4.19 0.21 -21.58
N LEU A 168 4.10 1.54 -21.59
CA LEU A 168 5.15 2.45 -21.10
C LEU A 168 5.48 2.23 -19.62
N LEU A 169 4.46 1.96 -18.81
CA LEU A 169 4.55 1.79 -17.36
C LEU A 169 4.87 0.35 -16.95
N GLY A 170 4.81 -0.61 -17.88
CA GLY A 170 5.05 -2.02 -17.60
C GLY A 170 4.04 -2.62 -16.62
N LEU A 171 2.78 -2.18 -16.66
CA LEU A 171 1.73 -2.74 -15.81
C LEU A 171 1.50 -4.23 -16.15
N PRO A 172 1.21 -5.09 -15.15
CA PRO A 172 1.01 -6.50 -15.38
C PRO A 172 -0.25 -6.74 -16.22
N ASP A 173 -0.11 -7.52 -17.30
CA ASP A 173 -1.24 -8.02 -18.08
C ASP A 173 -2.09 -9.02 -17.27
N ALA A 174 -3.25 -9.43 -17.80
CA ALA A 174 -4.15 -10.35 -17.12
C ALA A 174 -3.49 -11.68 -16.71
N ALA A 175 -2.56 -12.19 -17.52
CA ALA A 175 -1.85 -13.44 -17.25
C ALA A 175 -0.81 -13.25 -16.13
N ALA A 176 -0.07 -12.14 -16.13
CA ALA A 176 0.86 -11.76 -15.09
C ALA A 176 0.13 -11.51 -13.76
N ARG A 177 -0.97 -10.75 -13.77
CA ARG A 177 -1.82 -10.53 -12.60
C ARG A 177 -2.31 -11.84 -11.99
N THR A 178 -2.76 -12.78 -12.82
CA THR A 178 -3.19 -14.12 -12.36
C THR A 178 -2.05 -14.87 -11.66
N ARG A 179 -0.85 -14.87 -12.24
CA ARG A 179 0.32 -15.53 -11.62
C ARG A 179 0.75 -14.86 -10.31
N MET A 180 0.81 -13.52 -10.30
CA MET A 180 1.14 -12.74 -9.10
C MET A 180 0.14 -12.99 -7.98
N PHE A 181 -1.16 -12.92 -8.30
CA PHE A 181 -2.21 -13.19 -7.33
C PHE A 181 -2.10 -14.61 -6.74
N ALA A 182 -1.87 -15.62 -7.59
CA ALA A 182 -1.70 -16.99 -7.11
C ALA A 182 -0.49 -17.15 -6.18
N ALA A 183 0.60 -16.41 -6.44
CA ALA A 183 1.81 -16.43 -5.61
C ALA A 183 1.63 -15.70 -4.26
N LEU A 184 0.84 -14.62 -4.22
CA LEU A 184 0.60 -13.82 -3.02
C LEU A 184 -0.52 -14.37 -2.14
N ARG A 185 -1.49 -15.09 -2.72
CA ARG A 185 -2.65 -15.62 -1.99
C ARG A 185 -2.29 -16.37 -0.69
N PRO A 186 -1.24 -17.21 -0.62
CA PRO A 186 -0.83 -17.86 0.63
C PRO A 186 -0.47 -16.89 1.76
N ILE A 187 0.04 -15.70 1.44
CA ILE A 187 0.41 -14.66 2.42
C ILE A 187 -0.85 -14.09 3.06
N TRP A 188 -1.90 -13.81 2.27
CA TRP A 188 -3.13 -13.20 2.78
C TRP A 188 -4.07 -14.16 3.51
N ILE A 189 -3.96 -15.46 3.26
CA ILE A 189 -4.79 -16.47 3.93
C ILE A 189 -4.12 -17.09 5.17
N ALA A 190 -2.87 -16.71 5.46
CA ALA A 190 -2.14 -17.11 6.66
C ALA A 190 -2.74 -16.48 7.94
#